data_AF-A0A8F4J5X5-F1
#
_entry.id   AF-A0A8F4J5X5-F1
#
_cell.length_a   1.000
_cell.length_b   1.000
_cell.length_c   1.000
_cell.angle_alpha   90.00
_cell.angle_beta   90.00
_cell.angle_gamma   90.00
#
_symmetry.space_group_name_H-M   'P 1'
#
loop_
_entity.id
_entity.type
_entity.pdbx_description
1 polymer ?
#
loop_
_entity_poly.entity_id
_entity_poly.type
_entity_poly.pdbx_seq_one_letter_code
_entity_poly.pdbx_strand_id
1 'polypeptide(L)' 'MSAPPASHLRCPYCEAYAVGRLYLGSVHLDSCECLACGARWDEEPGSGAFRGRASRASVVVPRPGPS' A
#
# COMPACT_ATOMS: atom_id res chain seq x y z
N MET A 1 11.11 -1.35 -23.45
CA MET A 1 10.29 -1.54 -22.25
C MET A 1 11.06 -0.96 -21.08
N SER A 2 10.67 0.20 -20.56
CA SER A 2 11.34 0.81 -19.40
C SER A 2 10.98 0.03 -18.15
N ALA A 3 11.97 -0.38 -17.36
CA ALA A 3 11.74 -0.99 -16.05
C ALA A 3 10.86 -0.06 -15.20
N PRO A 4 9.86 -0.57 -14.47
CA PRO A 4 9.03 0.28 -13.62
C PRO A 4 9.95 0.91 -12.56
N PRO A 5 9.73 2.19 -12.20
CA PRO A 5 10.63 2.94 -11.33
C PRO A 5 10.77 2.21 -10.00
N ALA A 6 12.00 1.84 -9.61
CA ALA A 6 12.30 1.03 -8.42
C ALA A 6 11.80 1.60 -7.07
N SER A 7 11.23 2.81 -7.07
CA SER A 7 10.66 3.48 -5.91
C SER A 7 9.44 2.77 -5.32
N HIS A 8 8.66 2.02 -6.11
CA HIS A 8 7.51 1.26 -5.58
C HIS A 8 7.95 0.03 -4.77
N LEU A 9 9.20 -0.42 -4.88
CA LEU A 9 9.72 -1.59 -4.16
C LEU A 9 10.03 -1.33 -2.68
N ARG A 10 9.94 -0.08 -2.21
CA ARG A 10 10.28 0.32 -0.85
C ARG A 10 9.05 0.79 -0.10
N CYS A 11 9.02 0.50 1.20
CA CYS A 11 8.07 1.13 2.10
C CYS A 11 8.32 2.65 2.14
N PRO A 12 7.32 3.49 1.85
CA PRO A 12 7.48 4.95 1.84
C PRO A 12 7.68 5.55 3.24
N TYR A 13 7.58 4.74 4.30
CA TYR A 13 7.66 5.20 5.70
C TYR A 13 8.95 4.79 6.41
N CYS A 14 9.44 3.57 6.19
CA CYS A 14 10.65 3.05 6.85
C CYS A 14 11.74 2.63 5.86
N GLU A 15 11.51 2.84 4.56
CA GLU A 15 12.47 2.59 3.48
C GLU A 15 12.86 1.12 3.23
N ALA A 16 12.36 0.19 4.04
CA ALA A 16 12.60 -1.24 3.88
C ALA A 16 11.98 -1.79 2.59
N TYR A 17 12.64 -2.80 2.00
CA TYR A 17 12.19 -3.48 0.77
C TYR A 17 11.24 -4.67 1.02
N ALA A 18 10.99 -5.01 2.29
CA ALA A 18 10.09 -6.08 2.67
C ALA A 18 8.63 -5.62 2.54
N VAL A 19 8.12 -5.58 1.30
CA VAL A 19 6.77 -5.14 0.95
C VAL A 19 5.97 -6.31 0.37
N GLY A 20 4.91 -6.72 1.05
CA GLY A 20 3.88 -7.61 0.51
C GLY A 20 2.89 -6.81 -0.35
N ARG A 21 2.46 -7.37 -1.49
CA ARG A 21 1.46 -6.75 -2.37
C ARG A 21 0.34 -7.72 -2.72
N LEU A 22 -0.88 -7.20 -2.73
CA LEU A 22 -2.06 -7.92 -3.18
C LEU A 22 -2.83 -7.06 -4.19
N TYR A 23 -2.98 -7.56 -5.42
CA TYR A 23 -3.76 -6.88 -6.45
C TYR A 23 -5.27 -7.05 -6.22
N LEU A 24 -5.98 -5.93 -6.09
CA LEU A 24 -7.43 -5.85 -5.90
C LEU A 24 -8.13 -5.55 -7.23
N GLY A 25 -8.44 -6.61 -7.99
CA GLY A 25 -8.94 -6.48 -9.37
C GLY A 25 -10.27 -5.73 -9.54
N SER A 26 -11.14 -5.70 -8.52
CA SER A 26 -12.42 -5.00 -8.57
C SER A 26 -12.30 -3.48 -8.53
N VAL A 27 -11.23 -2.95 -7.95
CA VAL A 27 -10.98 -1.50 -7.79
C VAL A 27 -9.70 -1.05 -8.49
N HIS A 28 -8.99 -1.99 -9.13
CA HIS A 28 -7.76 -1.76 -9.88
C HIS A 28 -6.69 -1.03 -9.05
N LEU A 29 -6.31 -1.62 -7.92
CA LEU A 29 -5.30 -1.12 -6.99
C LEU A 29 -4.41 -2.26 -6.47
N ASP A 30 -3.15 -1.98 -6.19
CA ASP A 30 -2.27 -2.85 -5.40
C ASP A 30 -2.36 -2.44 -3.93
N SER A 31 -2.79 -3.34 -3.05
CA SER A 31 -2.77 -3.13 -1.60
C SER A 31 -1.45 -3.63 -1.02
N CYS A 32 -0.72 -2.73 -0.40
CA CYS A 32 0.65 -2.93 0.05
C CYS A 32 0.74 -2.97 1.58
N GLU A 33 1.60 -3.85 2.10
CA GLU A 33 1.95 -3.93 3.52
C GLU A 33 3.46 -4.03 3.68
N CYS A 34 4.03 -3.19 4.53
CA CYS A 34 5.43 -3.32 4.92
C CYS A 34 5.57 -4.35 6.03
N LEU A 35 6.26 -5.44 5.74
CA LEU A 35 6.54 -6.52 6.71
C LEU A 35 7.56 -6.11 7.78
N ALA A 36 8.25 -4.98 7.61
CA ALA A 36 9.21 -4.46 8.59
C ALA A 36 8.60 -3.51 9.62
N CYS A 37 7.72 -2.58 9.20
CA CYS A 37 7.13 -1.58 10.10
C CYS A 37 5.61 -1.67 10.26
N GLY A 38 4.94 -2.55 9.52
CA GLY A 38 3.48 -2.73 9.56
C GLY A 38 2.67 -1.63 8.87
N ALA A 39 3.32 -0.66 8.23
CA ALA A 39 2.61 0.36 7.47
C ALA A 39 1.87 -0.26 6.28
N ARG A 40 0.71 0.30 5.95
CA ARG A 40 -0.13 -0.12 4.83
C ARG A 40 -0.41 1.07 3.94
N TRP A 41 -0.51 0.83 2.64
CA TRP A 41 -0.85 1.83 1.63
C TRP A 41 -1.33 1.12 0.37
N ASP A 42 -1.93 1.85 -0.55
CA ASP A 42 -2.36 1.34 -1.85
C ASP A 42 -1.66 2.13 -2.97
N GLU A 43 -1.37 1.43 -4.05
CA GLU A 43 -0.68 1.94 -5.23
C GLU A 43 -1.50 1.67 -6.50
N GLU A 44 -1.26 2.49 -7.52
CA GLU A 44 -1.74 2.20 -8.87
C GLU A 44 -0.95 1.01 -9.44
N PRO A 45 -1.63 -0.02 -9.97
CA PRO A 45 -0.98 -1.21 -10.47
C PRO A 45 -0.03 -0.89 -11.63
N GLY A 46 1.24 -1.29 -11.51
CA GLY A 46 2.23 -1.12 -12.55
C GLY A 46 3.02 0.18 -12.48
N SER A 47 2.41 1.36 -12.28
CA SER A 47 3.19 2.58 -12.05
C SER A 47 3.71 2.70 -10.62
N GLY A 48 3.02 2.08 -9.66
CA GLY A 48 3.32 2.22 -8.23
C GLY A 48 2.97 3.61 -7.68
N ALA A 49 2.18 4.40 -8.41
CA ALA A 49 1.76 5.72 -7.95
C ALA A 49 0.89 5.59 -6.69
N PHE A 50 1.22 6.32 -5.64
CA PHE A 50 0.49 6.28 -4.38
C PHE A 50 -0.98 6.70 -4.56
N ARG A 51 -1.94 5.89 -4.06
CA ARG A 51 -3.39 6.12 -4.18
C ARG A 51 -4.12 6.30 -2.82
N GLY A 52 -3.41 6.28 -1.69
CA GLY A 52 -3.96 6.17 -0.32
C GLY A 52 -3.87 4.72 0.16
N ARG A 53 -4.00 4.25 1.41
CA ARG A 53 -4.34 4.85 2.71
C ARG A 53 -3.32 4.45 3.79
N ALA A 54 -3.03 5.41 4.69
CA ALA A 54 -2.40 5.31 6.02
C ALA A 54 -0.93 5.76 6.17
N SER A 55 -0.74 7.03 6.56
CA SER A 55 0.39 7.35 7.43
C SER A 55 0.31 6.50 8.71
N ARG A 56 1.42 6.39 9.45
CA ARG A 56 1.54 5.64 10.73
C ARG A 56 0.40 5.88 11.75
N ALA A 57 -0.39 6.94 11.58
CA ALA A 57 -1.51 7.32 12.44
C ALA A 57 -2.91 6.85 11.99
N SER A 58 -3.07 6.27 10.80
CA SER A 58 -4.42 5.89 10.34
C SER A 58 -4.79 4.49 10.83
N VAL A 59 -5.42 4.43 12.01
CA VAL A 59 -6.11 3.23 12.48
C VAL A 59 -7.39 3.08 11.65
N VAL A 60 -7.49 2.02 10.85
CA VAL A 60 -8.76 1.60 10.26
C VAL A 60 -9.58 0.98 11.38
N VAL A 61 -10.54 1.72 11.93
CA VAL A 61 -11.52 1.19 12.88
C VAL A 61 -12.71 0.62 12.12
N PRO A 62 -13.25 -0.56 12.51
CA PRO A 62 -14.51 -1.06 11.98
C PRO A 62 -15.61 -0.01 12.20
N ARG A 63 -16.44 0.22 11.17
CA ARG A 63 -17.65 1.05 11.32
C ARG A 63 -18.58 0.31 12.32
N PRO A 64 -19.02 0.94 13.42
CA PRO A 64 -20.09 0.35 14.23
C PRO A 64 -21.33 0.21 13.36
N GLY A 65 -21.88 -1.01 13.30
CA GLY A 65 -23.13 -1.29 12.58
C GLY A 65 -24.31 -0.54 13.19
N PRO A 66 -25.43 -0.38 12.46
CA PRO A 66 -26.64 0.20 13.04
C PRO A 66 -27.12 -0.69 14.20
N SER A 67 -27.34 -0.04 15.35
CA SER A 67 -27.90 -0.62 16.57
C SER A 67 -29.33 -1.11 16.39
#